data_AF-A0A243RS26-F1
#
_entry.id   AF-A0A243RS26-F1
#
_cell.length_a   1.000
_cell.length_b   1.000
_cell.length_c   1.000
_cell.angle_alpha   90.00
_cell.angle_beta   90.00
_cell.angle_gamma   90.00
#
_symmetry.space_group_name_H-M   'P 1'
#
loop_
_entity.id
_entity.type
_entity.pdbx_description
1 polymer ?
#
loop_
_entity_poly.entity_id
_entity_poly.type
_entity_poly.pdbx_seq_one_letter_code
_entity_poly.pdbx_strand_id
1 'polypeptide(L)'
;MTTAAEAAIELHVQRLVDAHGLDEPTARSAVDAYRRGERGEHHELVHGAAFEVLAALQGQNVAALLAAVRAVAERCFAALRPILQTSTVGQREDFGLVPVVEVEQPAAPRARPERRRPAWQSPYGPPPRRSRGR
;
A
#
# COMPACT_ATOMS: atom_id res chain seq x y z
N MET A 1 -10.47 28.34 -1.20
CA MET A 1 -9.62 27.33 -0.55
C MET A 1 -10.34 26.01 -0.69
N THR A 2 -9.87 25.12 -1.57
CA THR A 2 -10.43 23.77 -1.69
C THR A 2 -10.02 22.97 -0.46
N THR A 3 -10.98 22.26 0.13
CA THR A 3 -10.73 21.40 1.29
C THR A 3 -9.96 20.16 0.85
N ALA A 4 -9.22 19.52 1.78
CA ALA A 4 -8.53 18.27 1.48
C ALA A 4 -9.49 17.16 0.99
N ALA A 5 -10.75 17.22 1.43
CA ALA A 5 -11.81 16.32 0.98
C ALA A 5 -12.18 16.55 -0.50
N GLU A 6 -12.32 17.81 -0.93
CA GLU A 6 -12.57 18.14 -2.34
C GLU A 6 -11.41 17.70 -3.23
N ALA A 7 -10.16 17.94 -2.81
CA ALA A 7 -8.99 17.51 -3.56
C ALA A 7 -8.91 15.97 -3.72
N ALA A 8 -9.31 15.22 -2.69
CA ALA A 8 -9.36 13.76 -2.76
C ALA A 8 -10.45 13.26 -3.72
N ILE A 9 -11.61 13.93 -3.75
CA ILE A 9 -12.70 13.61 -4.68
C ILE A 9 -12.24 13.84 -6.13
N GLU A 10 -11.61 14.98 -6.41
CA GLU A 10 -11.09 15.28 -7.75
C GLU A 10 -10.04 14.27 -8.20
N LEU A 11 -9.11 13.86 -7.32
CA LEU A 11 -8.15 12.80 -7.62
C LEU A 11 -8.83 11.46 -7.94
N HIS A 12 -9.91 11.13 -7.24
CA HIS A 12 -10.66 9.90 -7.46
C HIS A 12 -11.39 9.91 -8.81
N VAL A 13 -12.02 11.05 -9.15
CA VAL A 13 -12.68 11.25 -10.45
C VAL A 13 -11.66 11.19 -11.58
N GLN A 14 -10.55 11.92 -11.45
CA GLN A 14 -9.48 11.93 -12.45
C GLN A 14 -8.92 10.52 -12.69
N ARG A 15 -8.77 9.71 -11.64
CA ARG A 15 -8.30 8.34 -11.77
C ARG A 15 -9.27 7.45 -12.56
N LEU A 16 -10.57 7.63 -12.34
CA LEU A 16 -11.61 6.90 -13.09
C LEU A 16 -11.62 7.29 -14.57
N VAL A 17 -11.36 8.56 -14.88
CA VAL A 17 -11.24 9.03 -16.27
C VAL A 17 -9.97 8.46 -16.91
N ASP A 18 -8.82 8.67 -16.29
CA ASP A 18 -7.52 8.38 -16.92
C ASP A 18 -7.20 6.88 -16.99
N ALA A 19 -7.51 6.12 -15.94
CA ALA A 19 -7.14 4.71 -15.84
C ALA A 19 -8.25 3.76 -16.31
N HIS A 20 -9.50 4.20 -16.25
CA HIS A 20 -10.67 3.36 -16.50
C HIS A 20 -11.57 3.84 -17.64
N GLY A 21 -11.25 4.99 -18.26
CA GLY A 21 -11.94 5.47 -19.46
C GLY A 21 -13.38 5.92 -19.23
N LEU A 22 -13.77 6.18 -17.98
CA LEU A 22 -15.06 6.77 -17.67
C LEU A 22 -15.08 8.23 -18.13
N ASP A 23 -16.21 8.70 -18.63
CA ASP A 23 -16.43 10.12 -18.85
C ASP A 23 -16.58 10.84 -17.50
N GLU A 24 -16.10 12.09 -17.43
CA GLU A 24 -16.08 12.88 -16.20
C GLU A 24 -17.44 12.93 -15.45
N PRO A 25 -18.59 13.17 -16.11
CA PRO A 25 -19.87 13.23 -15.39
C PRO A 25 -20.29 11.87 -14.82
N THR A 26 -20.04 10.77 -15.52
CA THR A 26 -20.30 9.41 -15.01
C THR A 26 -19.35 9.06 -13.87
N ALA A 27 -18.07 9.39 -13.98
CA ALA A 27 -17.09 9.19 -12.92
C ALA A 27 -17.48 9.95 -11.63
N ARG A 28 -17.88 11.21 -11.74
CA ARG A 28 -18.33 12.02 -10.60
C ARG A 28 -19.60 11.46 -9.96
N SER A 29 -20.58 11.06 -10.77
CA SER A 29 -21.81 10.42 -10.30
C SER A 29 -21.54 9.09 -9.57
N ALA A 30 -20.62 8.27 -10.11
CA ALA A 30 -20.21 7.02 -9.51
C ALA A 30 -19.47 7.21 -8.18
N VAL A 31 -18.60 8.21 -8.07
CA VAL A 31 -17.92 8.58 -6.81
C VAL A 31 -18.95 9.06 -5.78
N ASP A 32 -19.92 9.89 -6.17
CA ASP A 32 -20.95 10.37 -5.25
C ASP A 32 -21.88 9.25 -4.77
N ALA A 33 -22.28 8.33 -5.65
CA ALA A 33 -23.05 7.15 -5.28
C ALA A 33 -22.27 6.26 -4.30
N TYR A 34 -20.98 6.04 -4.56
CA TYR A 34 -20.10 5.30 -3.68
C TYR A 34 -19.96 5.97 -2.30
N ARG A 35 -19.85 7.30 -2.24
CA ARG A 35 -19.80 8.06 -0.98
C ARG A 35 -21.09 7.97 -0.17
N ARG A 36 -22.24 7.87 -0.84
CA ARG A 36 -23.54 7.61 -0.18
C ARG A 36 -23.72 6.16 0.26
N GLY A 37 -22.78 5.27 -0.06
CA GLY A 37 -22.86 3.84 0.24
C GLY A 37 -23.78 3.07 -0.70
N GLU A 38 -24.16 3.67 -1.83
CA GLU A 38 -25.01 3.05 -2.84
C GLU A 38 -24.16 2.10 -3.72
N ARG A 39 -24.71 0.93 -4.03
CA ARG A 39 -24.13 0.02 -5.03
C ARG A 39 -24.70 0.34 -6.40
N GLY A 40 -23.93 1.10 -7.18
CA GLY A 40 -24.19 1.36 -8.59
C GLY A 40 -23.44 0.42 -9.53
N GLU A 41 -23.66 0.59 -10.83
CA GLU A 41 -23.03 -0.20 -11.91
C GLU A 41 -21.50 -0.22 -11.82
N HIS A 42 -20.89 0.92 -11.46
CA HIS A 42 -19.43 1.07 -11.37
C HIS A 42 -18.87 0.89 -9.95
N HIS A 43 -19.63 0.32 -9.01
CA HIS A 43 -19.23 0.26 -7.59
C HIS A 43 -17.85 -0.39 -7.37
N GLU A 44 -17.61 -1.56 -7.97
CA GLU A 44 -16.33 -2.28 -7.86
C GLU A 44 -15.18 -1.48 -8.49
N LEU A 45 -15.47 -0.75 -9.56
CA LEU A 45 -14.52 0.10 -10.29
C LEU A 45 -14.09 1.30 -9.44
N VAL A 46 -15.06 1.98 -8.82
CA VAL A 46 -14.81 3.09 -7.90
C VAL A 46 -14.08 2.63 -6.64
N HIS A 47 -14.43 1.46 -6.12
CA HIS A 47 -13.78 0.86 -4.96
C HIS A 47 -12.30 0.54 -5.24
N GLY A 48 -12.00 -0.08 -6.39
CA GLY A 48 -10.63 -0.34 -6.83
C GLY A 48 -9.83 0.95 -7.02
N ALA A 49 -10.41 1.94 -7.71
CA ALA A 49 -9.77 3.26 -7.89
C ALA A 49 -9.48 3.96 -6.56
N ALA A 50 -10.32 3.77 -5.53
CA ALA A 50 -10.09 4.32 -4.19
C ALA A 50 -8.79 3.78 -3.57
N PHE A 51 -8.54 2.47 -3.69
CA PHE A 51 -7.33 1.85 -3.19
C PHE A 51 -6.09 2.28 -3.95
N GLU A 52 -6.19 2.46 -5.27
CA GLU A 52 -5.07 2.98 -6.05
C GLU A 52 -4.70 4.41 -5.67
N VAL A 53 -5.69 5.28 -5.49
CA VAL A 53 -5.47 6.66 -5.04
C VAL A 53 -4.82 6.66 -3.65
N LEU A 54 -5.29 5.81 -2.73
CA LEU A 54 -4.66 5.65 -1.41
C LEU A 54 -3.22 5.14 -1.51
N ALA A 55 -2.93 4.17 -2.36
CA ALA A 55 -1.59 3.65 -2.56
C ALA A 55 -0.64 4.70 -3.18
N ALA A 56 -1.13 5.49 -4.15
CA ALA A 56 -0.37 6.58 -4.74
C ALA A 56 -0.05 7.69 -3.74
N LEU A 57 -1.03 8.05 -2.89
CA LEU A 57 -0.84 9.04 -1.81
C LEU A 57 0.16 8.54 -0.76
N GLN A 58 0.13 7.24 -0.42
CA GLN A 58 1.13 6.64 0.47
C GLN A 58 2.54 6.71 -0.13
N GLY A 59 2.69 6.39 -1.42
CA GLY A 59 3.98 6.48 -2.12
C GLY A 59 4.54 7.91 -2.13
N GLN A 60 3.69 8.91 -2.36
CA GLN A 60 4.08 10.33 -2.33
C GLN A 60 4.51 10.80 -0.95
N ASN A 61 3.81 10.38 0.11
CA ASN A 61 4.19 10.71 1.49
C ASN A 61 5.54 10.10 1.88
N VAL A 62 5.82 8.87 1.47
CA VAL A 62 7.12 8.24 1.71
C VAL A 62 8.23 8.96 0.94
N ALA A 63 8.00 9.33 -0.32
CA ALA A 63 8.96 10.10 -1.11
C ALA A 63 9.23 11.49 -0.51
N ALA A 64 8.19 12.17 -0.03
CA ALA A 64 8.31 13.46 0.65
C ALA A 64 9.06 13.34 1.98
N LEU A 65 8.80 12.28 2.76
CA LEU A 65 9.54 11.97 3.97
C LEU A 65 11.01 11.70 3.68
N LEU A 66 11.32 10.89 2.67
CA LEU A 66 12.69 10.60 2.24
C LEU A 66 13.42 11.87 1.77
N ALA A 67 12.74 12.75 1.02
CA ALA A 67 13.30 14.02 0.60
C ALA A 67 13.58 14.94 1.80
N ALA A 68 12.68 14.98 2.80
CA ALA A 68 12.89 15.74 4.02
C ALA A 68 14.07 15.19 4.84
N VAL A 69 14.16 13.87 5.00
CA VAL A 69 15.28 13.20 5.68
C VAL A 69 16.59 13.49 4.95
N ARG A 70 16.60 13.42 3.61
CA ARG A 70 17.79 13.75 2.81
C ARG A 70 18.22 15.20 3.00
N ALA A 71 17.29 16.15 2.98
CA ALA A 71 17.60 17.56 3.19
C ALA A 71 18.18 17.83 4.60
N VAL A 72 17.67 17.13 5.62
CA VAL A 72 18.22 17.19 6.98
C VAL A 72 19.61 16.56 7.04
N ALA A 73 19.80 15.40 6.43
CA ALA A 73 21.09 14.73 6.37
C ALA A 73 22.15 15.58 5.65
N GLU A 74 21.79 16.21 4.54
CA GLU A 74 22.66 17.13 3.79
C GLU A 74 23.05 18.36 4.63
N ARG A 75 22.10 18.92 5.41
CA ARG A 75 22.40 20.01 6.37
C ARG A 75 23.33 19.58 7.50
N CYS A 76 23.11 18.40 8.08
CA CYS A 76 23.98 17.85 9.12
C CYS A 76 25.40 17.59 8.57
N PHE A 77 25.52 17.03 7.36
CA PHE A 77 26.80 16.83 6.69
C PHE A 77 27.50 18.15 6.38
N ALA A 78 26.77 19.16 5.90
CA ALA A 78 27.32 20.49 5.65
C ALA A 78 27.83 21.16 6.95
N ALA A 79 27.15 20.95 8.07
CA ALA A 79 27.56 21.44 9.38
C ALA A 79 28.79 20.69 9.96
N LEU A 80 28.95 19.40 9.66
CA LEU A 80 30.08 18.58 10.08
C LEU A 80 31.31 18.72 9.17
N ARG A 81 31.12 19.15 7.92
CA ARG A 81 32.19 19.36 6.93
C ARG A 81 33.36 20.23 7.42
N PRO A 82 33.17 21.39 8.09
CA PRO A 82 34.29 22.18 8.60
C PRO A 82 35.06 21.46 9.72
N ILE A 83 34.39 20.63 10.53
CA ILE A 83 35.03 19.86 11.63
C ILE A 83 35.88 18.72 11.03
N LEU A 84 35.37 18.04 10.00
CA LEU A 84 36.08 16.98 9.29
C LEU A 84 37.30 17.49 8.49
N GLN A 85 37.25 18.74 8.02
CA GLN A 85 38.38 19.38 7.34
C GLN A 85 39.49 19.81 8.31
N THR A 86 39.17 20.03 9.59
CA THR A 86 40.16 20.32 10.64
C THR A 86 40.76 19.06 11.28
N SER A 87 40.13 17.90 11.14
CA SER A 87 40.65 16.63 11.62
C SER A 87 41.55 15.95 10.58
N THR A 88 42.74 16.51 10.35
CA THR A 88 43.88 15.70 9.89
C THR A 88 44.36 14.85 11.06
N VAL A 89 43.68 13.73 11.35
CA VAL A 89 44.26 12.65 12.14
C VAL A 89 43.97 11.37 11.39
N GLY A 90 45.01 10.85 10.73
CA GLY A 90 44.97 9.56 10.10
C GLY A 90 44.73 8.48 11.15
N GLN A 91 43.60 7.81 11.04
CA GLN A 91 43.56 6.35 11.13
C GLN A 91 42.60 5.87 10.06
N ARG A 92 43.10 5.02 9.17
CA ARG A 92 42.25 4.02 8.52
C ARG A 92 41.78 3.11 9.65
N GLU A 93 40.66 3.46 10.28
CA GLU A 93 39.87 2.44 10.92
C GLU A 93 39.32 1.61 9.77
N ASP A 94 39.90 0.42 9.59
CA ASP A 94 39.21 -0.68 8.95
C ASP A 94 37.91 -0.87 9.74
N PHE A 95 36.87 -0.16 9.32
CA PHE A 95 35.51 -0.59 9.57
C PHE A 95 35.39 -1.89 8.79
N GLY A 96 35.82 -2.98 9.42
CA GLY A 96 35.62 -4.32 8.92
C GLY A 96 34.15 -4.38 8.53
N LEU A 97 33.91 -4.45 7.22
CA LEU A 97 32.59 -4.63 6.67
C LEU A 97 32.04 -5.84 7.40
N VAL A 98 31.17 -5.62 8.38
CA VAL A 98 30.39 -6.68 8.97
C VAL A 98 29.68 -7.26 7.76
N PRO A 99 29.97 -8.51 7.35
CA PRO A 99 29.29 -9.08 6.22
C PRO A 99 27.80 -8.93 6.53
N VAL A 100 27.06 -8.40 5.57
CA VAL A 100 25.60 -8.41 5.64
C VAL A 100 25.25 -9.86 5.90
N VAL A 101 24.92 -10.18 7.16
CA VAL A 101 24.31 -11.44 7.49
C VAL A 101 23.00 -11.34 6.75
N GLU A 102 22.92 -12.01 5.60
CA GLU A 102 21.65 -12.30 4.97
C GLU A 102 20.82 -12.91 6.08
N VAL A 103 19.91 -12.10 6.63
CA VAL A 103 18.89 -12.61 7.53
C VAL A 103 18.08 -13.50 6.63
N GLU A 104 18.40 -14.78 6.69
CA GLU A 104 17.72 -15.84 5.98
C GLU A 104 16.23 -15.61 6.21
N GLN A 105 15.56 -15.19 5.14
CA GLN A 105 14.16 -14.83 5.17
C GLN A 105 13.44 -16.02 5.81
N PRO A 106 12.74 -15.86 6.96
CA PRO A 106 12.17 -16.99 7.66
C PRO A 106 11.30 -17.74 6.67
N ALA A 107 11.68 -18.99 6.39
CA ALA A 107 11.08 -19.80 5.35
C ALA A 107 9.56 -19.72 5.45
N ALA A 108 8.91 -19.46 4.31
CA ALA A 108 7.46 -19.39 4.22
C ALA A 108 6.84 -20.57 5.00
N PRO A 109 5.79 -20.31 5.81
CA PRO A 109 5.20 -21.35 6.65
C PRO A 109 4.85 -22.55 5.78
N ARG A 110 5.38 -23.73 6.16
CA ARG A 110 5.15 -24.99 5.43
C ARG A 110 3.65 -25.10 5.11
N ALA A 111 3.33 -25.16 3.82
CA ALA A 111 1.99 -25.44 3.35
C ALA A 111 1.51 -26.70 4.09
N ARG A 112 0.40 -26.58 4.82
CA ARG A 112 -0.23 -27.73 5.49
C ARG A 112 -0.38 -28.85 4.47
N PRO A 113 -0.06 -30.11 4.82
CA PRO A 113 -0.30 -31.22 3.92
C PRO A 113 -1.77 -31.21 3.53
N GLU A 114 -2.01 -31.05 2.23
CA GLU A 114 -3.34 -31.05 1.64
C GLU A 114 -3.95 -32.41 1.99
N ARG A 115 -4.87 -32.42 2.97
CA ARG A 115 -5.65 -33.61 3.24
C ARG A 115 -6.45 -33.86 1.98
N ARG A 116 -6.00 -34.81 1.15
CA ARG A 116 -6.70 -35.31 -0.04
C ARG A 116 -8.06 -35.82 0.40
N ARG A 117 -9.03 -34.91 0.46
CA ARG A 117 -10.43 -35.23 0.63
C ARG A 117 -10.96 -35.57 -0.76
N PRO A 118 -11.70 -36.67 -0.92
CA PRO A 118 -12.41 -36.94 -2.16
C PRO A 118 -13.32 -35.76 -2.51
N ALA A 119 -13.45 -35.45 -3.81
CA ALA A 119 -14.19 -34.27 -4.30
C ALA A 119 -15.66 -34.19 -3.82
N TRP A 120 -16.25 -35.29 -3.34
CA TRP A 120 -17.60 -35.34 -2.79
C TRP A 120 -17.71 -34.87 -1.33
N GLN A 121 -16.60 -34.67 -0.63
CA GLN A 121 -16.60 -34.30 0.78
C GLN A 121 -16.52 -32.77 0.94
N SER A 122 -17.68 -32.13 1.10
CA SER A 122 -17.79 -30.69 1.37
C SER A 122 -16.92 -30.26 2.58
N PRO A 123 -16.20 -29.12 2.50
CA PRO A 123 -15.35 -28.63 3.58
C PRO A 123 -16.12 -28.32 4.88
N TYR A 124 -17.43 -28.11 4.79
CA TYR A 124 -18.30 -27.73 5.91
C TYR A 124 -19.07 -28.90 6.53
N GLY A 125 -18.74 -30.14 6.18
CA GLY A 125 -19.42 -31.34 6.68
C GLY A 125 -20.76 -31.63 5.98
N PRO A 126 -21.40 -32.77 6.25
CA PRO A 126 -22.67 -33.12 5.63
C PRO A 126 -23.77 -32.12 6.05
N PRO A 127 -24.68 -31.75 5.14
CA PRO A 127 -25.76 -30.83 5.47
C PRO A 127 -26.64 -31.40 6.59
N PRO A 128 -27.19 -30.55 7.48
CA PRO A 128 -28.05 -30.99 8.56
C PRO A 128 -29.29 -31.69 7.99
N ARG A 129 -29.53 -32.93 8.42
CA ARG A 129 -30.72 -33.70 8.02
C ARG A 129 -31.95 -33.04 8.62
N ARG A 130 -32.87 -32.56 7.78
CA ARG A 130 -34.20 -32.15 8.22
C ARG A 130 -34.95 -33.37 8.75
N SER A 131 -35.13 -33.46 10.05
CA SER A 131 -36.13 -34.35 10.63
C SER A 131 -37.51 -33.85 10.19
N ARG A 132 -38.19 -34.59 9.32
CA ARG A 132 -39.64 -34.46 9.16
C ARG A 132 -40.28 -35.10 10.39
N GLY A 133 -40.42 -34.30 11.45
CA GLY A 133 -41.26 -34.65 12.59
C GLY A 133 -42.73 -34.57 12.19
N ARG A 134 -43.41 -35.72 12.32
CA ARG A 134 -44.87 -35.80 12.47
C ARG A 134 -45.26 -35.32 13.85
#